data_AF-A0ABD3FV47-F1
#
_entry.id   AF-A0ABD3FV47-F1
#
_cell.length_a   1.000
_cell.length_b   1.000
_cell.length_c   1.000
_cell.angle_alpha   90.00
_cell.angle_beta   90.00
_cell.angle_gamma   90.00
#
_symmetry.space_group_name_H-M   'P 1'
#
loop_
_entity.id
_entity.type
_entity.pdbx_description
1 polymer ?
#
loop_
_entity_poly.entity_id
_entity_poly.type
_entity_poly.pdbx_seq_one_letter_code
_entity_poly.pdbx_strand_id
1 'polypeptide(L)'
;KLDKARVRQQNICVTGTNSAIYVDEICVVRKLVEENRVLFVCRGTTKPTFENGGLMGLTIEESMIIVATKGNLITSGQTTIIETYLSAIRDDDGREEALKYRGKRFVDNACTGWKSKQSLLSQRIENVLFDCTLDK
;
A
#
# COMPACT_ATOMS: atom_id res chain seq x y z
N LYS A 1 10.98 -20.46 -2.94
CA LYS A 1 11.62 -20.03 -1.67
C LYS A 1 10.81 -18.85 -1.13
N LEU A 2 10.37 -18.88 0.13
CA LEU A 2 9.48 -17.88 0.73
C LEU A 2 10.31 -16.96 1.63
N ASP A 3 10.54 -15.73 1.20
CA ASP A 3 11.21 -14.71 2.01
C ASP A 3 10.15 -13.80 2.64
N LYS A 4 10.28 -13.53 3.95
CA LYS A 4 9.36 -12.68 4.72
C LYS A 4 10.10 -11.48 5.28
N ALA A 5 9.56 -10.29 5.05
CA ALA A 5 10.04 -9.05 5.66
C ALA A 5 8.91 -8.38 6.45
N ARG A 6 9.24 -7.80 7.61
CA ARG A 6 8.33 -7.00 8.43
C ARG A 6 8.86 -5.58 8.53
N VAL A 7 8.02 -4.60 8.22
CA VAL A 7 8.33 -3.18 8.31
C VAL A 7 7.31 -2.52 9.22
N ARG A 8 7.76 -1.70 10.16
CA ARG A 8 6.91 -0.82 10.95
C ARG A 8 7.25 0.61 10.58
N GLN A 9 6.24 1.41 10.28
CA GLN A 9 6.41 2.81 9.93
C GLN A 9 5.40 3.63 10.71
N GLN A 10 5.86 4.71 11.34
CA GLN A 10 4.99 5.74 11.88
C GLN A 10 4.95 6.89 10.88
N ASN A 11 3.75 7.22 10.41
CA ASN A 11 3.54 8.32 9.48
C ASN A 11 2.64 9.37 10.14
N ILE A 12 2.95 10.65 9.91
CA ILE A 12 2.08 11.77 10.31
C ILE A 12 1.13 12.03 9.13
N CYS A 13 -0.17 11.91 9.36
CA CYS A 13 -1.18 12.28 8.39
C CYS A 13 -1.90 13.55 8.87
N VAL A 14 -1.62 14.68 8.24
CA VAL A 14 -2.35 15.93 8.50
C VAL A 14 -3.67 15.86 7.75
N THR A 15 -4.79 15.77 8.46
CA THR A 15 -6.10 15.94 7.83
C THR A 15 -6.50 17.42 7.85
N GLY A 16 -7.22 17.88 6.83
CA GLY A 16 -7.58 19.28 6.58
C GLY A 16 -8.51 19.94 7.61
N THR A 17 -8.55 19.46 8.85
CA THR A 17 -9.35 19.99 9.97
C THR A 17 -8.47 20.47 11.14
N ASN A 18 -7.23 20.92 10.88
CA ASN A 18 -6.29 21.42 11.90
C ASN A 18 -5.96 20.42 13.03
N SER A 19 -6.14 19.12 12.81
CA SER A 19 -5.76 18.08 13.76
C SER A 19 -4.76 17.13 13.09
N ALA A 20 -3.60 16.96 13.71
CA ALA A 20 -2.65 15.93 13.31
C ALA A 20 -3.22 14.56 13.69
N ILE A 21 -3.28 13.65 12.72
CA ILE A 21 -3.59 12.24 12.97
C ILE A 21 -2.29 11.47 12.82
N TYR A 22 -1.99 10.68 13.83
CA TYR A 22 -0.82 9.82 13.84
C TYR A 22 -1.24 8.45 13.36
N VAL A 23 -0.37 7.77 12.62
CA VAL A 23 -0.66 6.47 12.07
C VAL A 23 0.42 5.48 12.48
N ASP A 24 0.01 4.41 13.17
CA ASP A 24 0.85 3.22 13.33
C ASP A 24 0.52 2.24 12.20
N GLU A 25 1.48 2.04 11.29
CA GLU A 25 1.37 1.12 10.16
C GLU A 25 2.34 -0.05 10.36
N ILE A 26 1.80 -1.27 10.32
CA ILE A 26 2.57 -2.50 10.34
C ILE A 26 2.34 -3.22 9.02
N CYS A 27 3.41 -3.41 8.25
CA CYS A 27 3.37 -4.08 6.96
C CYS A 27 4.22 -5.36 6.98
N VAL A 28 3.67 -6.42 6.40
CA VAL A 28 4.37 -7.68 6.15
C VAL A 28 4.36 -7.95 4.67
N VAL A 29 5.55 -8.19 4.11
CA VAL A 29 5.72 -8.50 2.69
C VAL A 29 6.19 -9.94 2.55
N ARG A 30 5.60 -10.66 1.58
CA ARG A 30 6.00 -12.01 1.19
C ARG A 30 6.25 -12.06 -0.30
N LYS A 31 7.36 -12.70 -0.70
CA LYS A 31 7.67 -13.02 -2.09
C LYS A 31 7.31 -14.46 -2.40
N LEU A 32 6.56 -14.68 -3.47
CA LEU A 32 6.25 -15.99 -4.04
C LEU A 32 6.78 -16.03 -5.48
N VAL A 33 7.56 -17.06 -5.81
CA VAL A 33 8.10 -17.27 -7.16
C VAL A 33 7.41 -18.50 -7.73
N GLU A 34 6.74 -18.31 -8.86
CA GLU A 34 6.12 -19.36 -9.67
C GLU A 34 6.82 -19.45 -11.03
N GLU A 35 6.50 -20.46 -11.82
CA GLU A 35 7.18 -20.76 -13.08
C GLU A 35 7.21 -19.56 -14.06
N ASN A 36 6.08 -18.84 -14.17
CA ASN A 36 5.91 -17.76 -15.15
C ASN A 36 5.71 -16.36 -14.52
N ARG A 37 5.76 -16.26 -13.19
CA ARG A 37 5.50 -15.00 -12.48
C ARG A 37 6.11 -14.96 -11.10
N VAL A 38 6.34 -13.74 -10.62
CA VAL A 38 6.69 -13.44 -9.23
C VAL A 38 5.57 -12.61 -8.62
N LEU A 39 5.11 -13.00 -7.44
CA LEU A 39 4.12 -12.25 -6.68
C LEU A 39 4.76 -11.69 -5.42
N PHE A 40 4.45 -10.44 -5.12
CA PHE A 40 4.70 -9.81 -3.83
C PHE A 40 3.36 -9.54 -3.16
N VAL A 41 3.13 -10.17 -2.03
CA VAL A 41 1.93 -9.95 -1.22
C VAL A 41 2.32 -9.11 -0.01
N CYS A 42 1.87 -7.86 0.00
CA CYS A 42 1.98 -6.93 1.11
C CYS A 42 0.66 -6.89 1.87
N ARG A 43 0.70 -7.08 3.18
CA ARG A 43 -0.44 -6.87 4.07
C ARG A 43 -0.08 -5.85 5.12
N GLY A 44 -0.89 -4.81 5.21
CA GLY A 44 -0.73 -3.70 6.14
C GLY A 44 -1.91 -3.61 7.10
N THR A 45 -1.62 -3.27 8.35
CA THR A 45 -2.64 -2.80 9.28
C THR A 45 -2.26 -1.39 9.70
N THR A 46 -3.20 -0.47 9.53
CA THR A 46 -3.09 0.94 9.84
C THR A 46 -4.04 1.28 10.97
N LYS A 47 -3.50 1.84 12.06
CA LYS A 47 -4.27 2.30 13.21
C LYS A 47 -4.04 3.78 13.44
N PRO A 48 -5.05 4.62 13.13
CA PRO A 48 -5.02 6.03 13.48
C PRO A 48 -5.04 6.22 15.00
N THR A 49 -4.18 7.10 15.47
CA THR A 49 -4.07 7.50 16.87
C THR A 49 -4.15 9.02 16.99
N PHE A 50 -4.65 9.47 18.14
CA PHE A 50 -4.51 10.86 18.57
C PHE A 50 -3.04 11.15 18.92
N GLU A 51 -2.73 12.43 19.11
CA GLU A 51 -1.39 12.88 19.53
C GLU A 51 -0.93 12.26 20.85
N ASN A 52 -1.86 12.04 21.78
CA ASN A 52 -1.59 11.36 23.05
C ASN A 52 -1.41 9.83 22.93
N GLY A 53 -1.39 9.28 21.70
CA GLY A 53 -1.28 7.84 21.43
C GLY A 53 -2.57 7.06 21.62
N GLY A 54 -3.68 7.70 22.00
CA GLY A 54 -4.99 7.06 22.12
C GLY A 54 -5.48 6.56 20.76
N LEU A 55 -6.03 5.35 20.73
CA LEU A 55 -6.60 4.77 19.51
C LEU A 55 -7.91 5.48 19.15
N MET A 56 -8.08 5.79 17.86
CA MET A 56 -9.30 6.45 17.36
C MET A 56 -10.49 5.49 17.14
N GLY A 57 -10.37 4.22 17.51
CA GLY A 57 -11.40 3.21 17.25
C GLY A 57 -11.52 2.79 15.77
N LEU A 58 -10.53 3.15 14.95
CA LEU A 58 -10.49 2.85 13.51
C LEU A 58 -9.31 1.92 13.21
N THR A 59 -9.57 0.87 12.43
CA THR A 59 -8.54 0.01 11.84
C THR A 59 -8.75 -0.05 10.33
N ILE A 60 -7.66 0.11 9.59
CA ILE A 60 -7.66 -0.08 8.14
C ILE A 60 -6.71 -1.24 7.84
N GLU A 61 -7.24 -2.28 7.20
CA GLU A 61 -6.46 -3.40 6.70
C GLU A 61 -6.28 -3.26 5.20
N GLU A 62 -5.03 -3.23 4.76
CA GLU A 62 -4.68 -3.12 3.34
C GLU A 62 -4.02 -4.41 2.89
N SER A 63 -4.43 -4.90 1.71
CA SER A 63 -3.74 -5.98 1.01
C SER A 63 -3.36 -5.48 -0.37
N MET A 64 -2.07 -5.49 -0.67
CA MET A 64 -1.54 -5.16 -1.98
C MET A 64 -0.81 -6.35 -2.56
N ILE A 65 -1.13 -6.68 -3.81
CA ILE A 65 -0.51 -7.76 -4.56
C ILE A 65 0.14 -7.14 -5.78
N ILE A 66 1.44 -7.29 -5.91
CA ILE A 66 2.20 -6.92 -7.10
C ILE A 66 2.55 -8.21 -7.82
N VAL A 67 2.16 -8.31 -9.08
CA VAL A 67 2.44 -9.46 -9.95
C VAL A 67 3.37 -8.98 -11.06
N ALA A 68 4.55 -9.59 -11.12
CA ALA A 68 5.47 -9.42 -12.23
C ALA A 68 5.43 -10.69 -13.08
N THR A 69 4.91 -10.59 -14.29
CA THR A 69 4.82 -11.68 -15.26
C THR A 69 5.75 -11.42 -16.43
N LYS A 70 6.27 -12.49 -17.02
CA LYS A 70 7.02 -12.38 -18.27
C LYS A 70 6.05 -12.05 -19.40
N GLY A 71 6.23 -10.91 -20.05
CA GLY A 71 5.51 -10.50 -21.24
C GLY A 71 6.08 -11.14 -22.51
N ASN A 72 5.34 -10.99 -23.62
CA ASN A 72 5.82 -11.41 -24.93
C ASN A 72 7.08 -10.64 -25.33
N LEU A 73 7.94 -11.27 -26.13
CA LEU A 73 9.05 -10.54 -26.76
C LEU A 73 8.47 -9.50 -27.72
N ILE A 74 8.65 -8.23 -27.39
CA ILE A 74 8.53 -7.15 -28.35
C ILE A 74 9.90 -7.03 -29.04
N THR A 75 9.95 -6.51 -30.25
CA THR A 75 11.11 -6.47 -31.17
C THR A 75 12.44 -5.97 -30.58
N SER A 76 12.48 -5.44 -29.36
CA SER A 76 13.67 -4.95 -28.65
C SER A 76 14.04 -5.69 -27.34
N GLY A 77 13.33 -6.74 -26.92
CA GLY A 77 13.71 -7.52 -25.73
C GLY A 77 12.58 -8.24 -24.99
N GLN A 78 12.92 -8.84 -23.84
CA GLN A 78 11.93 -9.41 -22.92
C GLN A 78 11.19 -8.28 -22.19
N THR A 79 9.86 -8.22 -22.31
CA THR A 79 9.01 -7.30 -21.55
C THR A 79 8.59 -7.93 -20.24
N THR A 80 8.51 -7.15 -19.16
CA THR A 80 7.88 -7.58 -17.89
C THR A 80 6.56 -6.83 -17.75
N ILE A 81 5.47 -7.54 -17.52
CA ILE A 81 4.16 -6.95 -17.23
C ILE A 81 4.03 -6.88 -15.71
N ILE A 82 3.69 -5.69 -15.20
CA ILE A 82 3.54 -5.43 -13.77
C ILE A 82 2.10 -5.05 -13.49
N GLU A 83 1.42 -5.89 -12.74
CA GLU A 83 0.04 -5.65 -12.28
C GLU A 83 0.06 -5.40 -10.79
N THR A 84 -0.66 -4.38 -10.34
CA THR A 84 -0.84 -4.09 -8.92
C THR A 84 -2.31 -4.16 -8.58
N TYR A 85 -2.66 -4.96 -7.60
CA TYR A 85 -4.01 -5.07 -7.04
C TYR A 85 -3.97 -4.55 -5.61
N LEU A 86 -4.95 -3.72 -5.25
CA LEU A 86 -5.09 -3.19 -3.91
C LEU A 86 -6.52 -3.44 -3.42
N SER A 87 -6.62 -3.99 -2.23
CA SER A 87 -7.85 -4.07 -1.45
C SER A 87 -7.61 -3.40 -0.11
N ALA A 88 -8.62 -2.67 0.37
CA ALA A 88 -8.59 -2.08 1.69
C ALA A 88 -9.94 -2.34 2.37
N ILE A 89 -9.88 -2.74 3.63
CA ILE A 89 -11.03 -2.98 4.49
C ILE A 89 -10.93 -2.02 5.66
N ARG A 90 -12.04 -1.37 5.97
CA ARG A 90 -12.18 -0.51 7.14
C ARG A 90 -12.99 -1.24 8.19
N ASP A 91 -12.49 -1.26 9.40
CA ASP A 91 -13.19 -1.71 10.60
C ASP A 91 -13.22 -0.57 11.62
N ASP A 92 -14.36 -0.34 12.24
CA ASP A 92 -14.52 0.70 13.25
C ASP A 92 -15.38 0.20 14.42
N ASP A 93 -14.98 0.56 15.65
CA ASP A 93 -15.59 0.04 16.88
C ASP A 93 -16.83 0.83 17.34
N GLY A 94 -17.32 1.75 16.50
CA GLY A 94 -18.51 2.55 16.76
C GLY A 94 -18.30 3.80 17.62
N ARG A 95 -17.06 4.12 18.04
CA ARG A 95 -16.76 5.40 18.71
C ARG A 95 -17.06 6.59 17.81
N GLU A 96 -17.49 7.70 18.42
CA GLU A 96 -17.86 8.92 17.69
C GLU A 96 -16.74 9.41 16.75
N GLU A 97 -15.50 9.29 17.20
CA GLU A 97 -14.34 9.68 16.41
C GLU A 97 -14.09 8.75 15.22
N ALA A 98 -14.51 7.49 15.29
CA ALA A 98 -14.40 6.51 14.22
C ALA A 98 -15.54 6.67 13.19
N LEU A 99 -16.75 7.04 13.65
CA LEU A 99 -17.95 7.17 12.81
C LEU A 99 -17.79 8.20 11.68
N LYS A 100 -17.03 9.28 11.91
CA LYS A 100 -16.77 10.32 10.88
C LYS A 100 -16.10 9.76 9.61
N TYR A 101 -15.39 8.64 9.74
CA TYR A 101 -14.70 7.97 8.63
C TYR A 101 -15.62 7.11 7.77
N ARG A 102 -16.89 6.93 8.16
CA ARG A 102 -17.91 6.28 7.32
C ARG A 102 -18.46 7.22 6.24
N GLY A 103 -18.28 8.53 6.41
CA GLY A 103 -18.81 9.53 5.49
C GLY A 103 -18.26 9.39 4.06
N LYS A 104 -19.11 9.63 3.06
CA LYS A 104 -18.76 9.54 1.64
C LYS A 104 -17.48 10.31 1.30
N ARG A 105 -17.33 11.55 1.80
CA ARG A 105 -16.14 12.38 1.58
C ARG A 105 -14.86 11.70 2.03
N PHE A 106 -14.88 11.00 3.17
CA PHE A 106 -13.70 10.28 3.64
C PHE A 106 -13.37 9.11 2.73
N VAL A 107 -14.38 8.34 2.32
CA VAL A 107 -14.20 7.21 1.38
C VAL A 107 -13.63 7.69 0.05
N ASP A 108 -14.15 8.79 -0.51
CA ASP A 108 -13.65 9.36 -1.77
C ASP A 108 -12.20 9.81 -1.65
N ASN A 109 -11.83 10.44 -0.52
CA ASN A 109 -10.45 10.83 -0.24
C ASN A 109 -9.53 9.61 -0.05
N ALA A 110 -9.98 8.58 0.67
CA ALA A 110 -9.22 7.35 0.87
C ALA A 110 -8.97 6.63 -0.47
N CYS A 111 -10.00 6.48 -1.30
CA CYS A 111 -9.89 5.97 -2.66
C CYS A 111 -8.90 6.75 -3.52
N THR A 112 -8.89 8.08 -3.39
CA THR A 112 -7.93 8.94 -4.09
C THR A 112 -6.52 8.68 -3.59
N GLY A 113 -6.31 8.64 -2.28
CA GLY A 113 -5.01 8.32 -1.66
C GLY A 113 -4.48 6.96 -2.07
N TRP A 114 -5.34 5.94 -2.14
CA TRP A 114 -4.99 4.60 -2.59
C TRP A 114 -4.59 4.55 -4.07
N LYS A 115 -5.32 5.26 -4.94
CA LYS A 115 -4.93 5.39 -6.35
C LYS A 115 -3.57 6.07 -6.50
N SER A 116 -3.32 7.13 -5.73
CA SER A 116 -2.02 7.81 -5.70
C SER A 116 -0.91 6.89 -5.18
N LYS A 117 -1.16 6.11 -4.11
CA LYS A 117 -0.23 5.11 -3.58
C LYS A 117 0.12 4.06 -4.64
N GLN A 118 -0.88 3.55 -5.36
CA GLN A 118 -0.68 2.57 -6.44
C GLN A 118 0.16 3.16 -7.58
N SER A 119 -0.16 4.37 -8.04
CA SER A 119 0.58 5.06 -9.11
C SER A 119 2.04 5.30 -8.71
N LEU A 120 2.28 5.81 -7.50
CA LEU A 120 3.63 6.05 -6.98
C LEU A 120 4.45 4.76 -6.88
N LEU A 121 3.83 3.66 -6.45
CA LEU A 121 4.52 2.38 -6.35
C LEU A 121 4.85 1.80 -7.72
N SER A 122 3.94 1.88 -8.69
CA SER A 122 4.23 1.48 -10.07
C SER A 122 5.43 2.25 -10.61
N GLN A 123 5.45 3.57 -10.46
CA GLN A 123 6.57 4.41 -10.89
C GLN A 123 7.88 4.02 -10.19
N ARG A 124 7.85 3.76 -8.87
CA ARG A 124 9.05 3.34 -8.12
C ARG A 124 9.57 1.98 -8.58
N ILE A 125 8.68 1.03 -8.87
CA ILE A 125 9.07 -0.29 -9.37
C ILE A 125 9.71 -0.14 -10.75
N GLU A 126 9.08 0.61 -11.65
CA GLU A 126 9.64 0.91 -12.98
C GLU A 126 11.03 1.56 -12.85
N ASN A 127 11.17 2.60 -12.04
CA ASN A 127 12.46 3.25 -11.82
C ASN A 127 13.52 2.25 -11.32
N VAL A 128 13.21 1.39 -10.35
CA VAL A 128 14.19 0.36 -9.91
C VAL A 128 14.57 -0.60 -11.03
N LEU A 129 13.61 -0.96 -11.90
CA LEU A 129 13.88 -1.87 -13.02
C LEU A 129 14.69 -1.20 -14.14
N PHE A 130 14.52 0.10 -14.37
CA PHE A 130 15.17 0.83 -15.46
C PHE A 130 16.43 1.60 -15.03
N ASP A 131 16.54 2.08 -13.79
CA ASP A 131 17.72 2.78 -13.28
C ASP A 131 18.92 1.82 -13.12
N CYS A 132 18.67 0.54 -12.81
CA CYS A 132 19.73 -0.49 -12.78
C CYS A 132 20.24 -0.91 -14.18
N THR A 133 19.73 -0.32 -15.26
CA THR A 133 20.18 -0.63 -16.62
C THR A 133 21.19 0.37 -17.20
N LEU A 134 21.52 1.44 -16.46
CA LEU A 134 22.46 2.48 -16.90
C LEU A 134 23.92 2.28 -16.45
N ASP A 135 24.22 1.25 -15.65
CA ASP A 135 25.59 0.87 -15.26
C ASP A 135 26.15 -0.30 -16.10
N LYS A 136 26.03 -0.22 -17.43
CA LYS A 136 26.72 -1.13 -18.35
C LYS A 136 27.43 -0.39 -19.47
#